data_AF-Q5LQH4-F1
#
_entry.id   AF-Q5LQH4-F1
#
_cell.length_a   1.000
_cell.length_b   1.000
_cell.length_c   1.000
_cell.angle_alpha   90.00
_cell.angle_beta   90.00
_cell.angle_gamma   90.00
#
_symmetry.space_group_name_H-M   'P 1'
#
loop_
_entity.id
_entity.type
_entity.pdbx_description
1 polymer ?
#
loop_
_entity_poly.entity_id
_entity_poly.type
_entity_poly.pdbx_seq_one_letter_code
_entity_poly.pdbx_strand_id
1 'polypeptide(L)' 'MMTRLTLLIAFALPLMGCSEPEPEPVQILEAPAFDKLGNPVCPEGYSLSATETGEPVCVGVAF' A
#
# COMPACT_ATOMS: atom_id res chain seq x y z
N MET A 1 -18.46 -53.08 -18.25
CA MET A 1 -17.89 -51.85 -18.85
C MET A 1 -18.63 -50.67 -18.25
N MET A 2 -17.99 -49.94 -17.32
CA MET A 2 -18.57 -48.77 -16.65
C MET A 2 -17.82 -47.55 -17.19
N THR A 3 -18.55 -46.69 -17.90
CA THR A 3 -18.04 -45.51 -18.63
C THR A 3 -17.41 -44.49 -17.69
N ARG A 4 -16.21 -44.02 -18.05
CA ARG A 4 -15.41 -43.02 -17.33
C ARG A 4 -16.10 -41.66 -17.35
N LEU A 5 -16.44 -41.13 -16.17
CA LEU A 5 -17.01 -39.80 -16.01
C LEU A 5 -15.88 -38.77 -16.10
N THR A 6 -15.77 -38.11 -17.25
CA THR A 6 -14.75 -37.10 -17.53
C THR A 6 -15.01 -35.87 -16.67
N LEU A 7 -14.00 -35.53 -15.86
CA LEU A 7 -13.94 -34.43 -14.90
C LEU A 7 -13.86 -33.09 -15.65
N LEU A 8 -14.95 -32.30 -15.63
CA LEU A 8 -14.97 -30.90 -16.06
C LEU A 8 -15.37 -30.02 -14.87
N ILE A 9 -14.43 -29.81 -13.95
CA ILE A 9 -14.54 -28.74 -12.97
C ILE A 9 -14.04 -27.49 -13.68
N ALA A 10 -14.98 -26.75 -14.27
CA ALA A 10 -14.76 -25.39 -14.71
C ALA A 10 -14.40 -24.56 -13.47
N PHE A 11 -13.11 -24.29 -13.30
CA PHE A 11 -12.62 -23.26 -12.38
C PHE A 11 -13.08 -21.90 -12.89
N ALA A 12 -14.33 -21.55 -12.63
CA ALA A 12 -14.77 -20.17 -12.61
C ALA A 12 -14.19 -19.55 -11.34
N LEU A 13 -12.93 -19.10 -11.42
CA LEU A 13 -12.39 -18.19 -10.41
C LEU A 13 -13.24 -16.92 -10.47
N PRO A 14 -14.00 -16.56 -9.41
CA PRO A 14 -14.53 -15.22 -9.35
C PRO A 14 -13.33 -14.28 -9.41
N LEU A 15 -13.36 -13.33 -10.35
CA LEU A 15 -12.46 -12.19 -10.34
C LEU A 15 -12.57 -11.57 -8.95
N MET A 16 -11.58 -11.84 -8.09
CA MET A 16 -11.35 -11.08 -6.88
C MET A 16 -11.04 -9.67 -7.37
N GLY A 17 -12.08 -8.84 -7.44
CA GLY A 17 -11.89 -7.40 -7.52
C GLY A 17 -11.05 -7.02 -6.31
N CYS A 18 -9.82 -6.59 -6.55
CA CYS A 18 -9.07 -5.79 -5.61
C CYS A 18 -9.88 -4.52 -5.37
N SER A 19 -10.78 -4.53 -4.40
CA SER A 19 -11.22 -3.29 -3.77
C SER A 19 -10.02 -2.82 -2.95
N GLU A 20 -9.12 -2.12 -3.63
CA GLU A 20 -8.05 -1.35 -3.03
C GLU A 20 -8.67 -0.47 -1.93
N PRO A 21 -8.18 -0.50 -0.70
CA PRO A 21 -8.63 0.44 0.32
C PRO A 21 -8.37 1.85 -0.22
N GLU A 22 -9.43 2.64 -0.33
CA GLU A 22 -9.37 4.04 -0.76
C GLU A 22 -8.29 4.74 0.08
N PRO A 23 -7.24 5.32 -0.54
CA PRO A 23 -6.16 5.91 0.23
C PRO A 23 -6.74 7.06 1.05
N GLU A 24 -6.71 6.90 2.37
CA GLU A 24 -7.08 7.97 3.28
C GLU A 24 -6.26 9.22 2.88
N PRO A 25 -6.89 10.40 2.74
CA PRO A 25 -6.17 11.59 2.32
C PRO A 25 -5.04 11.81 3.32
N VAL A 26 -3.80 11.66 2.87
CA VAL A 26 -2.61 11.83 3.69
C VAL A 26 -2.56 13.32 4.06
N GLN A 27 -3.14 13.65 5.22
CA GLN A 27 -3.64 15.01 5.46
C GLN A 27 -2.55 16.07 5.62
N ILE A 28 -1.28 15.71 5.72
CA ILE A 28 -0.22 16.71 5.84
C ILE A 28 1.05 16.13 5.20
N LEU A 29 1.54 16.76 4.13
CA LEU A 29 2.82 16.46 3.49
C LEU A 29 3.80 17.56 3.87
N GLU A 30 4.69 17.28 4.82
CA GLU A 30 5.84 18.13 5.13
C GLU A 30 7.12 17.56 4.53
N ALA A 31 8.04 18.44 4.12
CA ALA A 31 9.35 18.01 3.66
C ALA A 31 10.17 17.46 4.84
N PRO A 32 10.83 16.30 4.70
CA PRO A 32 11.66 15.74 5.75
C PRO A 32 12.90 16.61 5.98
N ALA A 33 13.33 16.68 7.24
CA ALA A 33 14.67 17.13 7.57
C ALA A 33 15.67 16.00 7.30
N PHE A 34 16.96 16.33 7.18
CA PHE A 34 18.01 15.34 7.01
C PHE A 34 18.99 15.42 8.18
N ASP A 35 19.32 14.26 8.75
CA ASP A 35 20.38 14.18 9.74
C ASP A 35 21.76 14.36 9.10
N LYS A 36 22.82 14.33 9.92
CA LYS A 36 24.20 14.49 9.45
C LYS A 36 24.70 13.35 8.55
N LEU A 37 23.99 12.23 8.53
CA LEU A 37 24.27 11.06 7.69
C LEU A 37 23.42 11.07 6.41
N GLY A 38 22.51 12.04 6.26
CA GLY A 38 21.61 12.15 5.12
C GLY A 38 20.37 11.26 5.23
N ASN A 39 20.03 10.76 6.42
CA ASN A 39 18.77 10.03 6.60
C ASN A 39 17.62 11.02 6.78
N PRO A 40 16.46 10.78 6.15
CA PRO A 40 15.30 11.63 6.33
C PRO A 40 14.68 11.42 7.72
N VAL A 41 14.29 12.52 8.37
CA VAL A 41 13.75 12.55 9.73
C VAL A 41 12.53 13.45 9.76
N CYS A 42 11.50 13.00 10.49
CA CYS A 42 10.26 13.75 10.66
C CYS A 42 10.15 14.33 12.07
N PRO A 43 9.49 15.50 12.22
CA PRO A 43 9.18 16.06 13.53
C PRO A 43 8.20 15.16 14.29
N GLU A 44 8.09 15.35 15.61
CA GLU A 44 7.15 14.59 16.42
C GLU A 44 5.71 14.78 15.92
N GLY A 45 4.93 13.70 15.94
CA GLY A 45 3.58 13.67 15.35
C GLY A 45 3.54 13.37 13.85
N TYR A 46 4.70 13.11 13.22
CA TYR A 46 4.79 12.74 11.81
C TYR A 46 5.61 11.46 11.62
N SER A 47 5.20 10.63 10.68
CA SER A 47 5.91 9.42 10.24
C SER A 47 6.56 9.62 8.88
N LEU A 48 7.68 8.93 8.65
CA LEU A 48 8.34 8.88 7.35
C LEU A 48 7.52 8.02 6.39
N SER A 49 7.18 8.55 5.23
CA SER A 49 6.55 7.84 4.11
C SER A 49 7.23 8.20 2.79
N ALA A 50 6.77 7.62 1.68
CA ALA A 50 7.24 7.93 0.34
C ALA A 50 6.08 8.31 -0.58
N THR A 51 6.30 9.29 -1.47
CA THR A 51 5.38 9.60 -2.57
C THR A 51 5.35 8.46 -3.58
N GLU A 52 4.41 8.53 -4.54
CA GLU A 52 4.36 7.59 -5.68
C GLU A 52 5.64 7.61 -6.54
N THR A 53 6.35 8.74 -6.53
CA THR A 53 7.66 8.92 -7.20
C THR A 53 8.84 8.41 -6.38
N GLY A 54 8.61 7.94 -5.15
CA GLY A 54 9.64 7.42 -4.25
C GLY A 54 10.37 8.50 -3.43
N GLU A 55 9.85 9.73 -3.40
CA GLU A 55 10.44 10.83 -2.64
C GLU A 55 10.04 10.73 -1.16
N PRO A 56 10.98 10.85 -0.20
CA PRO A 56 10.64 10.77 1.22
C PRO A 56 9.81 11.99 1.64
N VAL A 57 8.72 11.76 2.37
CA VAL A 57 7.81 12.79 2.88
C VAL A 57 7.41 12.49 4.32
N CYS A 58 7.14 13.54 5.09
CA CYS A 58 6.60 13.40 6.44
C CYS A 58 5.08 13.50 6.41
N VAL A 59 4.43 12.48 6.96
CA VAL A 59 2.98 12.36 7.00
C VAL A 59 2.49 12.40 8.44
N GLY A 60 1.49 13.23 8.72
CA GLY A 60 0.93 13.34 10.07
C GLY A 60 0.36 12.01 10.55
N VAL A 61 0.64 11.61 11.79
CA VAL A 61 -0.04 10.49 12.43
C VAL A 61 -1.27 11.01 13.16
N ALA A 62 -2.47 10.70 12.64
CA ALA A 62 -3.70 10.96 13.37
C ALA A 62 -3.79 9.97 14.54
N PHE A 63 -4.03 10.48 15.75
CA PHE A 63 -4.24 9.70 16.98
C PHE A 63 -5.73 9.43 17.21
#